data_AF-A0A7L4QHF4-F1
#
_entry.id   AF-A0A7L4QHF4-F1
#
_cell.length_a   1.000
_cell.length_b   1.000
_cell.length_c   1.000
_cell.angle_alpha   90.00
_cell.angle_beta   90.00
_cell.angle_gamma   90.00
#
_symmetry.space_group_name_H-M   'P 1'
#
loop_
_entity.id
_entity.type
_entity.pdbx_description
1 polymer ?
#
loop_
_entity_poly.entity_id
_entity_poly.type
_entity_poly.pdbx_seq_one_letter_code
_entity_poly.pdbx_strand_id
1 'polypeptide(L)'
;MDLMSGAEGQFTNKLLVDISGTIKGFVKNVDIEMVEGKILIHMKLGQSAESYGLSRSESKLLRFETKITIVSDEIVSVGKDCIIVSKGKLPPLEEIKKAKMYKAENDSLKLKLNELNDELENSLRKLKVLKEDKSELEFKLNKLLKMEEEFSELRLKCAKLEGEVEGSRRFIQQIENHNTTPKSSQFVNPERSYKPVEEEIEETLDLEKQKKFEEIMKDEFTLFGEEETLDSEIKEQNKIEETTMPVNETPTDECEKPKLNLSDENPFKRFSKEYKKED
;
A
#
# COMPACT_ATOMS: atom_id res chain seq x y z
N MET A 1 -1.44 63.23 -55.21
CA MET A 1 -0.79 62.18 -56.04
C MET A 1 -0.43 61.05 -55.09
N ASP A 2 -1.14 59.94 -55.21
CA ASP A 2 -1.13 58.83 -54.25
C ASP A 2 0.21 58.07 -54.25
N LEU A 3 1.01 58.25 -53.20
CA LEU A 3 2.23 57.46 -52.97
C LEU A 3 1.93 56.00 -52.58
N MET A 4 0.68 55.65 -52.29
CA MET A 4 0.30 54.36 -51.72
C MET A 4 -0.23 53.34 -52.76
N SER A 5 -0.53 53.78 -53.99
CA SER A 5 -1.11 52.89 -55.03
C SER A 5 -0.15 51.75 -55.46
N GLY A 6 1.16 51.90 -55.25
CA GLY A 6 2.14 50.84 -55.53
C GLY A 6 2.20 49.75 -54.46
N ALA A 7 1.74 50.01 -53.23
CA ALA A 7 1.79 49.07 -52.11
C ALA A 7 0.63 48.06 -52.16
N GLU A 8 -0.50 48.43 -52.74
CA GLU A 8 -1.67 47.55 -52.93
C GLU A 8 -1.30 46.33 -53.79
N GLY A 9 -0.52 46.53 -54.85
CA GLY A 9 -0.02 45.48 -55.73
C GLY A 9 0.86 44.44 -55.02
N GLN A 10 1.47 44.78 -53.87
CA GLN A 10 2.28 43.84 -53.10
C GLN A 10 1.47 42.84 -52.30
N PHE A 11 0.18 43.06 -52.07
CA PHE A 11 -0.66 42.14 -51.30
C PHE A 11 -1.69 41.41 -52.16
N THR A 12 -2.06 42.01 -53.30
CA THR A 12 -2.96 41.37 -54.27
C THR A 12 -2.39 40.06 -54.81
N ASN A 13 -3.28 39.13 -55.10
CA ASN A 13 -2.98 37.81 -55.65
C ASN A 13 -2.11 36.88 -54.78
N LYS A 14 -2.19 37.03 -53.45
CA LYS A 14 -1.48 36.16 -52.48
C LYS A 14 -2.45 35.42 -51.57
N LEU A 15 -2.02 34.28 -51.03
CA LEU A 15 -2.75 33.56 -50.00
C LEU A 15 -2.49 34.16 -48.62
N LEU A 16 -3.56 34.44 -47.88
CA LEU A 16 -3.45 34.83 -46.49
C LEU A 16 -3.42 33.59 -45.59
N VAL A 17 -2.37 33.44 -44.80
CA VAL A 17 -2.12 32.26 -43.96
C VAL A 17 -1.87 32.70 -42.53
N ASP A 18 -2.51 32.03 -41.57
CA ASP A 18 -2.23 32.20 -40.15
C ASP A 18 -0.92 31.47 -39.77
N ILE A 19 -0.25 31.91 -38.71
CA ILE A 19 0.99 31.25 -38.24
C ILE A 19 0.76 29.78 -37.82
N SER A 20 -0.48 29.40 -37.52
CA SER A 20 -0.89 28.01 -37.30
C SER A 20 -0.92 27.16 -38.59
N GLY A 21 -0.68 27.75 -39.76
CA GLY A 21 -0.77 27.09 -41.07
C GLY A 21 -2.18 27.11 -41.69
N THR A 22 -3.14 27.80 -41.07
CA THR A 22 -4.52 27.86 -41.55
C THR A 22 -4.66 28.89 -42.68
N ILE A 23 -5.11 28.47 -43.86
CA ILE A 23 -5.34 29.36 -45.02
C ILE A 23 -6.68 30.08 -44.84
N LYS A 24 -6.64 31.42 -44.76
CA LYS A 24 -7.82 32.28 -44.61
C LYS A 24 -8.49 32.63 -45.94
N GLY A 25 -7.72 32.67 -47.04
CA GLY A 25 -8.26 32.95 -48.37
C GLY A 25 -7.25 33.62 -49.29
N PHE A 26 -7.68 33.88 -50.53
CA PHE A 26 -6.86 34.55 -51.54
C PHE A 26 -7.18 36.04 -51.59
N VAL A 27 -6.18 36.90 -51.50
CA VAL A 27 -6.35 38.35 -51.48
C VAL A 27 -6.67 38.86 -52.88
N LYS A 28 -7.89 39.37 -53.07
CA LYS A 28 -8.34 39.95 -54.35
C LYS A 28 -8.02 41.43 -54.44
N ASN A 29 -8.50 42.20 -53.46
CA ASN A 29 -8.30 43.64 -53.39
C ASN A 29 -7.78 44.02 -52.01
N VAL A 30 -6.99 45.09 -51.98
CA VAL A 30 -6.40 45.63 -50.77
C VAL A 30 -6.53 47.14 -50.80
N ASP A 31 -7.09 47.69 -49.74
CA ASP A 31 -7.16 49.13 -49.49
C ASP A 31 -6.31 49.41 -48.24
N ILE A 32 -5.37 50.35 -48.32
CA ILE A 32 -4.46 50.68 -47.20
C ILE A 32 -4.83 52.06 -46.66
N GLU A 33 -5.16 52.12 -45.36
CA GLU A 33 -5.52 53.35 -44.67
C GLU A 33 -4.55 53.61 -43.50
N MET A 34 -4.18 54.87 -43.29
CA MET A 34 -3.40 55.29 -42.12
C MET A 34 -4.33 55.97 -41.12
N VAL A 35 -4.62 55.30 -40.01
CA VAL A 35 -5.49 55.81 -38.95
C VAL A 35 -4.70 55.88 -37.65
N GLU A 36 -4.66 57.05 -37.01
CA GLU A 36 -3.99 57.25 -35.71
C GLU A 36 -2.52 56.79 -35.65
N GLY A 37 -1.78 56.96 -36.77
CA GLY A 37 -0.37 56.55 -36.87
C GLY A 37 -0.14 55.05 -37.07
N LYS A 38 -1.21 54.25 -37.21
CA LYS A 38 -1.15 52.82 -37.56
C LYS A 38 -1.56 52.61 -39.00
N ILE A 39 -0.90 51.66 -39.67
CA ILE A 39 -1.25 51.24 -41.02
C ILE A 39 -2.29 50.11 -40.90
N LEU A 40 -3.52 50.40 -41.31
CA LEU A 40 -4.60 49.44 -41.44
C LEU A 40 -4.67 48.94 -42.88
N ILE A 41 -4.74 47.63 -43.04
CA ILE A 41 -4.79 46.99 -44.34
C ILE A 41 -6.13 46.25 -44.44
N HIS A 42 -7.03 46.80 -45.24
CA HIS A 42 -8.33 46.21 -45.52
C HIS A 42 -8.21 45.28 -46.72
N MET A 43 -8.41 43.99 -46.51
CA MET A 43 -8.31 42.97 -47.56
C MET A 43 -9.67 42.35 -47.87
N LYS A 44 -9.97 42.20 -49.15
CA LYS A 44 -11.08 41.36 -49.64
C LYS A 44 -10.54 39.99 -50.01
N LEU A 45 -10.94 38.98 -49.27
CA LEU A 45 -10.55 37.59 -49.49
C LEU A 45 -11.58 36.89 -50.39
N GLY A 46 -11.09 36.27 -51.46
CA GLY A 46 -11.77 35.20 -52.17
C GLY A 46 -11.64 33.87 -51.43
N GLN A 47 -12.64 33.01 -51.60
CA GLN A 47 -12.64 31.67 -51.01
C GLN A 47 -11.41 30.86 -51.45
N SER A 48 -10.69 30.31 -50.47
CA SER A 48 -9.79 29.18 -50.70
C SER A 48 -10.65 27.92 -50.72
N ALA A 49 -10.55 27.11 -51.78
CA ALA A 49 -11.33 25.89 -51.97
C ALA A 49 -11.13 24.84 -50.85
N GLU A 50 -10.16 25.05 -49.96
CA GLU A 50 -9.83 24.16 -48.84
C GLU A 50 -10.50 24.56 -47.51
N SER A 51 -11.06 25.77 -47.42
CA SER A 51 -11.54 26.33 -46.14
C SER A 51 -12.91 25.79 -45.68
N TYR A 52 -13.65 25.13 -46.57
CA TYR A 52 -14.86 24.39 -46.22
C TYR A 52 -14.88 23.13 -47.09
N GLY A 53 -15.06 21.95 -46.50
CA GLY A 53 -15.18 20.67 -47.20
C GLY A 53 -16.45 20.54 -48.06
N LEU A 54 -16.79 21.60 -48.81
CA LEU A 54 -17.94 21.66 -49.70
C LEU A 54 -17.54 21.11 -51.07
N SER A 55 -18.29 20.11 -51.51
CA SER A 55 -18.17 19.49 -52.82
C SER A 55 -18.13 20.53 -53.94
N ARG A 56 -17.37 20.22 -55.01
CA ARG A 56 -17.23 21.03 -56.25
C ARG A 56 -18.56 21.42 -56.90
N SER A 57 -19.67 20.80 -56.51
CA SER A 57 -21.02 21.08 -57.01
C SER A 57 -21.73 22.27 -56.34
N GLU A 58 -21.39 22.62 -55.10
CA GLU A 58 -22.08 23.70 -54.34
C GLU A 58 -21.33 25.05 -54.36
N SER A 59 -20.05 25.03 -54.71
CA SER A 59 -19.15 26.19 -54.73
C SER A 59 -19.42 27.17 -55.89
N LYS A 60 -20.31 26.84 -56.85
CA LYS A 60 -20.65 27.73 -57.97
C LYS A 60 -21.69 28.81 -57.64
N LEU A 61 -22.45 28.67 -56.55
CA LEU A 61 -23.63 29.51 -56.28
C LEU A 61 -23.40 30.62 -55.25
N LEU A 62 -22.32 30.58 -54.48
CA LEU A 62 -22.07 31.56 -53.41
C LEU A 62 -20.62 32.04 -53.44
N ARG A 63 -20.36 33.10 -54.19
CA ARG A 63 -19.10 33.85 -54.10
C ARG A 63 -19.12 34.72 -52.85
N PHE A 64 -18.89 34.11 -51.69
CA PHE A 64 -18.70 34.89 -50.46
C PHE A 64 -17.33 35.57 -50.51
N GLU A 65 -17.33 36.91 -50.48
CA GLU A 65 -16.12 37.70 -50.28
C GLU A 65 -16.03 38.08 -48.81
N THR A 66 -14.95 37.67 -48.15
CA THR A 66 -14.74 37.99 -46.74
C THR A 66 -13.87 39.24 -46.65
N LYS A 67 -14.40 40.31 -46.06
CA LYS A 67 -13.61 41.51 -45.75
C LYS A 67 -12.94 41.32 -44.41
N ILE A 68 -11.63 41.54 -44.36
CA ILE A 68 -10.85 41.53 -43.13
C ILE A 68 -10.04 42.82 -43.02
N THR A 69 -9.72 43.21 -41.80
CA THR A 69 -8.82 44.33 -41.53
C THR A 69 -7.70 43.80 -40.66
N ILE A 70 -6.46 44.05 -41.08
CA ILE A 70 -5.24 43.61 -40.38
C ILE A 70 -4.40 44.84 -40.10
N VAL A 71 -3.73 44.87 -38.94
CA VAL A 71 -2.75 45.91 -38.62
C VAL A 71 -1.39 45.48 -39.16
N SER A 72 -0.56 46.42 -39.65
CA SER A 72 0.79 46.10 -40.15
C SER A 72 1.64 45.26 -39.19
N ASP A 73 1.49 45.47 -37.88
CA ASP A 73 2.22 44.75 -36.83
C ASP A 73 1.83 43.27 -36.70
N GLU A 74 0.68 42.87 -37.24
CA GLU A 74 0.22 41.48 -37.28
C GLU A 74 0.82 40.70 -38.45
N ILE A 75 1.42 41.40 -39.43
CA ILE A 75 2.07 40.77 -40.58
C ILE A 75 3.47 40.33 -40.17
N VAL A 76 3.69 39.02 -40.19
CA VAL A 76 4.99 38.42 -39.88
C VAL A 76 5.90 38.47 -41.09
N SER A 77 5.37 38.14 -42.26
CA SER A 77 6.13 38.08 -43.51
C SER A 77 5.23 38.19 -44.73
N VAL A 78 5.73 38.87 -45.77
CA VAL A 78 5.10 38.96 -47.09
C VAL A 78 5.99 38.25 -48.09
N GLY A 79 5.58 37.06 -48.51
CA GLY A 79 6.28 36.25 -49.51
C GLY A 79 5.81 36.56 -50.94
N LYS A 80 6.33 35.78 -51.90
CA LYS A 80 5.90 35.88 -53.30
C LYS A 80 4.46 35.41 -53.51
N ASP A 81 4.05 34.34 -52.82
CA ASP A 81 2.75 33.69 -53.05
C ASP A 81 1.82 33.76 -51.82
N CYS A 82 2.35 34.07 -50.63
CA CYS A 82 1.58 34.11 -49.39
C CYS A 82 1.95 35.29 -48.47
N ILE A 83 1.00 35.66 -47.61
CA ILE A 83 1.13 36.63 -46.53
C ILE A 83 0.89 35.87 -45.24
N ILE A 84 1.87 35.90 -44.33
CA ILE A 84 1.78 35.22 -43.03
C ILE A 84 1.39 36.26 -41.99
N VAL A 85 0.28 36.00 -41.29
CA VAL A 85 -0.24 36.87 -40.22
C VAL A 85 -0.23 36.09 -38.91
N SER A 86 0.25 36.72 -37.85
CA SER A 86 0.08 36.22 -36.49
C SER A 86 -0.84 37.17 -35.73
N LYS A 87 -1.86 36.62 -35.06
CA LYS A 87 -2.76 37.39 -34.17
C LYS A 87 -2.06 37.80 -32.86
N GLY A 88 -0.87 38.40 -32.96
CA GLY A 88 0.00 38.77 -31.85
C GLY A 88 1.47 38.72 -32.23
N LYS A 89 2.33 39.38 -31.44
CA LYS A 89 3.80 39.29 -31.61
C LYS A 89 4.24 37.86 -31.31
N LEU A 90 5.00 37.26 -32.24
CA LEU A 90 5.68 36.00 -31.98
C LEU A 90 6.67 36.24 -30.82
N PRO A 91 6.56 35.51 -29.69
CA PRO A 91 7.52 35.67 -28.59
C PRO A 91 8.93 35.31 -29.09
N PRO A 92 9.97 36.00 -28.58
CA PRO A 92 11.34 35.77 -29.01
C PRO A 92 11.75 34.30 -28.78
N LEU A 93 12.66 33.81 -29.64
CA LEU A 93 13.11 32.40 -29.62
C LEU A 93 13.64 31.94 -28.26
N GLU A 94 14.18 32.85 -27.46
CA GLU A 94 14.66 32.59 -26.10
C GLU A 94 13.52 32.21 -25.15
N GLU A 95 12.38 32.89 -25.22
CA GLU A 95 11.21 32.59 -24.39
C GLU A 95 10.59 31.24 -24.77
N ILE A 96 10.56 30.91 -26.06
CA ILE A 96 10.07 29.62 -26.55
C ILE A 96 10.96 28.48 -26.01
N LYS A 97 12.28 28.66 -26.00
CA LYS A 97 13.21 27.67 -25.42
C LYS A 97 12.98 27.51 -23.91
N LYS A 98 12.82 28.61 -23.16
CA LYS A 98 12.52 28.57 -21.72
C LYS A 98 11.20 27.85 -21.45
N ALA A 99 10.14 28.16 -22.20
CA ALA A 99 8.85 27.50 -22.08
C ALA A 99 8.94 25.98 -22.33
N LYS A 100 9.75 25.55 -23.31
CA LYS A 100 10.01 24.14 -23.57
C LYS A 100 10.72 23.45 -22.40
N MET A 101 11.72 24.11 -21.79
CA MET A 101 12.42 23.61 -20.61
C MET A 101 11.47 23.49 -19.41
N TYR A 102 10.67 24.52 -19.13
CA TYR A 102 9.69 24.49 -18.05
C TYR A 102 8.63 23.42 -18.25
N LYS A 103 8.20 23.17 -19.50
CA LYS A 103 7.28 22.07 -19.79
C LYS A 103 7.92 20.72 -19.44
N ALA A 104 9.16 20.48 -19.86
CA ALA A 104 9.87 19.24 -19.55
C ALA A 104 10.08 19.04 -18.04
N GLU A 105 10.41 20.11 -17.32
CA GLU A 105 10.54 20.09 -15.87
C GLU A 105 9.21 19.79 -15.17
N ASN A 106 8.12 20.42 -15.62
CA ASN A 106 6.78 20.17 -15.10
C ASN A 106 6.33 18.72 -15.33
N ASP A 107 6.59 18.18 -16.52
CA ASP A 107 6.29 16.79 -16.84
C ASP A 107 7.13 15.82 -15.96
N SER A 108 8.40 16.15 -15.69
CA SER A 108 9.23 15.39 -14.75
C SER A 108 8.72 15.47 -13.30
N LEU A 109 8.29 16.65 -12.85
CA LEU A 109 7.72 16.84 -11.51
C LEU A 109 6.41 16.07 -11.34
N LYS A 110 5.56 15.99 -12.37
CA LYS A 110 4.35 15.16 -12.34
C LYS A 110 4.65 13.68 -12.17
N LEU A 111 5.69 13.17 -12.82
CA LEU A 111 6.11 11.77 -12.63
C LEU A 111 6.54 11.52 -11.19
N LYS A 112 7.41 12.38 -10.63
CA LYS A 112 7.83 12.28 -9.23
C LYS A 112 6.66 12.39 -8.25
N LEU A 113 5.68 13.24 -8.55
CA LEU A 113 4.49 13.39 -7.73
C LEU A 113 3.65 12.11 -7.71
N ASN A 114 3.53 11.44 -8.85
CA ASN A 114 2.82 10.16 -8.94
C ASN A 114 3.56 9.05 -8.18
N GLU A 115 4.89 8.94 -8.36
CA GLU A 115 5.72 7.97 -7.60
C GLU A 115 5.56 8.15 -6.08
N LEU A 116 5.63 9.40 -5.60
CA LEU A 116 5.48 9.71 -4.18
C LEU A 116 4.06 9.40 -3.67
N ASN A 117 3.05 9.57 -4.52
CA ASN A 117 1.66 9.25 -4.19
C ASN A 117 1.44 7.73 -4.09
N ASP A 118 2.06 6.94 -4.97
CA ASP A 118 2.03 5.48 -4.90
C ASP A 118 2.74 4.95 -3.63
N GLU A 119 3.88 5.55 -3.27
CA GLU A 119 4.57 5.24 -2.00
C GLU A 119 3.73 5.58 -0.77
N LEU A 120 3.04 6.73 -0.81
CA LEU A 120 2.12 7.13 0.26
C LEU A 120 0.95 6.14 0.39
N GLU A 121 0.34 5.73 -0.72
CA GLU A 121 -0.76 4.78 -0.70
C GLU A 121 -0.31 3.41 -0.16
N ASN A 122 0.86 2.93 -0.60
CA ASN A 122 1.45 1.71 -0.07
C ASN A 122 1.75 1.79 1.43
N SER A 123 2.23 2.95 1.91
CA SER A 123 2.50 3.17 3.33
C SER A 123 1.21 3.20 4.15
N LEU A 124 0.14 3.82 3.63
CA LEU A 124 -1.18 3.80 4.27
C LEU A 124 -1.78 2.40 4.35
N ARG A 125 -1.61 1.59 3.30
CA ARG A 125 -2.03 0.17 3.31
C ARG A 125 -1.30 -0.62 4.39
N LYS A 126 0.04 -0.49 4.47
CA LYS A 126 0.85 -1.12 5.53
C LYS A 126 0.42 -0.68 6.92
N LEU A 127 0.16 0.61 7.11
CA LEU A 127 -0.29 1.17 8.39
C LEU A 127 -1.65 0.62 8.82
N LYS A 128 -2.56 0.38 7.87
CA LYS A 128 -3.86 -0.24 8.15
C LYS A 128 -3.70 -1.67 8.68
N VAL A 129 -2.89 -2.49 7.99
CA VAL A 129 -2.60 -3.87 8.42
C VAL A 129 -1.97 -3.88 9.81
N LEU A 130 -0.94 -3.06 10.03
CA LEU A 130 -0.28 -2.95 11.34
C LEU A 130 -1.24 -2.52 12.47
N LYS A 131 -2.26 -1.71 12.16
CA LYS A 131 -3.27 -1.30 13.14
C LYS A 131 -4.20 -2.46 13.50
N GLU A 132 -4.57 -3.28 12.52
CA GLU A 132 -5.36 -4.51 12.73
C GLU A 132 -4.57 -5.51 13.57
N ASP A 133 -3.31 -5.80 13.21
CA ASP A 133 -2.41 -6.68 13.97
C ASP A 133 -2.22 -6.18 15.41
N LYS A 134 -2.04 -4.87 15.60
CA LYS A 134 -1.94 -4.26 16.92
C LYS A 134 -3.19 -4.53 17.75
N SER A 135 -4.38 -4.36 17.17
CA SER A 135 -5.64 -4.59 17.88
C SER A 135 -5.83 -6.06 18.27
N GLU A 136 -5.40 -6.99 17.40
CA GLU A 136 -5.44 -8.43 17.70
C GLU A 136 -4.47 -8.79 18.83
N LEU A 137 -3.25 -8.24 18.80
CA LEU A 137 -2.25 -8.44 19.85
C LEU A 137 -2.70 -7.84 21.19
N GLU A 138 -3.30 -6.65 21.18
CA GLU A 138 -3.88 -6.04 22.39
C GLU A 138 -5.02 -6.89 22.95
N PHE A 139 -5.85 -7.48 22.09
CA PHE A 139 -6.90 -8.41 22.51
C PHE A 139 -6.31 -9.67 23.15
N LYS A 140 -5.31 -10.30 22.51
CA LYS A 140 -4.62 -11.48 23.05
C LYS A 140 -3.94 -11.18 24.38
N LEU A 141 -3.29 -10.03 24.51
CA LEU A 141 -2.66 -9.58 25.75
C LEU A 141 -3.68 -9.44 26.88
N ASN A 142 -4.82 -8.78 26.62
CA ASN A 142 -5.87 -8.65 27.63
C ASN A 142 -6.45 -10.00 28.06
N LYS A 143 -6.55 -10.97 27.14
CA LYS A 143 -6.97 -12.34 27.49
C LYS A 143 -5.93 -13.03 28.38
N LEU A 144 -4.65 -12.92 28.05
CA LEU A 144 -3.56 -13.49 28.86
C LEU A 144 -3.50 -12.87 30.26
N LEU A 145 -3.67 -11.55 30.39
CA LEU A 145 -3.69 -10.87 31.68
C LEU A 145 -4.81 -11.40 32.59
N LYS A 146 -6.01 -11.62 32.05
CA LYS A 146 -7.11 -12.23 32.82
C LYS A 146 -6.78 -13.65 33.29
N MET A 147 -6.20 -14.47 32.41
CA MET A 147 -5.78 -15.82 32.79
C MET A 147 -4.65 -15.81 33.83
N GLU A 148 -3.74 -14.83 33.78
CA GLU A 148 -2.70 -14.64 34.79
C GLU A 148 -3.28 -14.27 36.16
N GLU A 149 -4.30 -13.41 36.19
CA GLU A 149 -5.05 -13.07 37.40
C GLU A 149 -5.74 -14.32 37.98
N GLU A 150 -6.46 -15.08 37.17
CA GLU A 150 -7.13 -16.32 37.56
C GLU A 150 -6.13 -17.38 38.08
N PHE A 151 -4.99 -17.53 37.40
CA PHE A 151 -3.92 -18.43 37.84
C PHE A 151 -3.32 -18.00 39.18
N SER A 152 -3.16 -16.69 39.40
CA SER A 152 -2.66 -16.15 40.67
C SER A 152 -3.64 -16.41 41.81
N GLU A 153 -4.95 -16.25 41.57
CA GLU A 153 -5.97 -16.61 42.54
C GLU A 153 -5.99 -18.12 42.85
N LEU A 154 -5.87 -18.96 41.82
CA LEU A 154 -5.86 -20.41 41.97
C LEU A 154 -4.64 -20.85 42.78
N ARG A 155 -3.46 -20.31 42.47
CA ARG A 155 -2.23 -20.56 43.23
C ARG A 155 -2.40 -20.21 44.71
N LEU A 156 -3.06 -19.09 45.02
CA LEU A 156 -3.33 -18.70 46.40
C LEU A 156 -4.30 -19.67 47.10
N LYS A 157 -5.31 -20.18 46.38
CA LYS A 157 -6.24 -21.21 46.90
C LYS A 157 -5.50 -22.53 47.18
N CYS A 158 -4.64 -22.98 46.27
CA CYS A 158 -3.83 -24.18 46.48
C CYS A 158 -2.93 -24.06 47.71
N ALA A 159 -2.23 -22.93 47.87
CA ALA A 159 -1.37 -22.71 49.04
C ALA A 159 -2.16 -22.74 50.38
N LYS A 160 -3.40 -22.26 50.39
CA LYS A 160 -4.27 -22.34 51.57
C LYS A 160 -4.66 -23.79 51.89
N LEU A 161 -5.11 -24.53 50.88
CA LEU A 161 -5.50 -25.95 51.03
C LEU A 161 -4.31 -26.82 51.46
N GLU A 162 -3.13 -26.60 50.88
CA GLU A 162 -1.89 -27.26 51.32
C GLU A 162 -1.59 -27.02 52.80
N GLY A 163 -1.79 -25.78 53.27
CA GLY A 163 -1.65 -25.43 54.68
C GLY A 163 -2.68 -26.14 55.60
N GLU A 164 -3.93 -26.23 55.16
CA GLU A 164 -4.99 -26.95 55.89
C GLU A 164 -4.73 -28.46 55.94
N VAL A 165 -4.26 -29.05 54.84
CA VAL A 165 -3.88 -30.47 54.76
C VAL A 165 -2.69 -30.77 55.66
N GLU A 166 -1.64 -29.95 55.60
CA GLU A 166 -0.47 -30.12 56.47
C GLU A 166 -0.85 -29.94 57.96
N GLY A 167 -1.74 -28.99 58.27
CA GLY A 167 -2.30 -28.83 59.61
C GLY A 167 -3.07 -30.06 60.09
N SER A 168 -3.92 -30.61 59.23
CA SER A 168 -4.70 -31.84 59.50
C SER A 168 -3.78 -33.05 59.67
N ARG A 169 -2.74 -33.17 58.84
CA ARG A 169 -1.74 -34.23 58.92
C ARG A 169 -1.00 -34.21 60.25
N ARG A 170 -0.57 -33.02 60.71
CA ARG A 170 0.07 -32.85 62.02
C ARG A 170 -0.89 -33.16 63.17
N PHE A 171 -2.16 -32.80 63.04
CA PHE A 171 -3.17 -33.10 64.05
C PHE A 171 -3.41 -34.61 64.19
N ILE A 172 -3.57 -35.33 63.08
CA ILE A 172 -3.70 -36.80 63.08
C ILE A 172 -2.46 -37.44 63.71
N GLN A 173 -1.26 -37.01 63.31
CA GLN A 173 -0.01 -37.51 63.88
C GLN A 173 0.09 -37.29 65.40
N GLN A 174 -0.41 -36.16 65.92
CA GLN A 174 -0.49 -35.94 67.37
C GLN A 174 -1.46 -36.91 68.06
N ILE A 175 -2.62 -37.19 67.47
CA ILE A 175 -3.58 -38.16 68.00
C ILE A 175 -2.98 -39.57 68.03
N GLU A 176 -2.33 -40.00 66.96
CA GLU A 176 -1.66 -41.31 66.89
C GLU A 176 -0.55 -41.45 67.94
N ASN A 177 0.25 -40.40 68.13
CA ASN A 177 1.30 -40.36 69.16
C ASN A 177 0.71 -40.38 70.59
N HIS A 178 -0.47 -39.81 70.81
CA HIS A 178 -1.16 -39.85 72.10
C HIS A 178 -1.89 -41.18 72.36
N ASN A 179 -2.34 -41.89 71.32
CA ASN A 179 -2.96 -43.21 71.44
C ASN A 179 -1.94 -44.35 71.63
N THR A 180 -0.66 -44.10 71.39
CA THR A 180 0.44 -45.08 71.55
C THR A 180 1.12 -45.03 72.92
N THR A 181 0.62 -44.23 73.88
CA THR A 181 1.10 -44.34 75.26
C THR A 181 0.46 -45.58 75.92
N PRO A 182 1.23 -46.56 76.41
CA PRO A 182 0.66 -47.78 76.98
C PRO A 182 0.13 -47.44 78.38
N LYS A 183 -1.15 -47.08 78.47
CA LYS A 183 -1.88 -47.23 79.73
C LYS A 183 -2.26 -48.69 79.85
N SER A 184 -1.51 -49.39 80.70
CA SER A 184 -1.89 -50.70 81.22
C SER A 184 -3.27 -50.58 81.88
N SER A 185 -4.31 -51.00 81.19
CA SER A 185 -5.55 -51.41 81.82
C SER A 185 -5.97 -52.74 81.22
N GLN A 186 -5.80 -53.79 82.02
CA GLN A 186 -6.51 -55.05 81.86
C GLN A 186 -8.00 -54.74 81.62
N PHE A 187 -8.57 -55.36 80.59
CA PHE A 187 -9.85 -56.09 80.60
C PHE A 187 -10.45 -56.13 79.17
N VAL A 188 -10.47 -57.35 78.62
CA VAL A 188 -11.45 -57.93 77.67
C VAL A 188 -11.46 -57.40 76.22
N ASN A 189 -11.06 -58.30 75.30
CA ASN A 189 -11.38 -58.26 73.87
C ASN A 189 -12.91 -58.25 73.63
N PRO A 190 -13.36 -57.47 72.63
CA PRO A 190 -14.26 -58.05 71.66
C PRO A 190 -13.71 -57.84 70.24
N GLU A 191 -13.73 -58.91 69.46
CA GLU A 191 -13.60 -58.84 68.01
C GLU A 191 -14.56 -57.78 67.45
N ARG A 192 -14.02 -56.77 66.78
CA ARG A 192 -14.76 -55.98 65.80
C ARG A 192 -13.98 -55.98 64.51
N SER A 193 -14.53 -56.70 63.54
CA SER A 193 -14.27 -56.53 62.12
C SER A 193 -14.53 -55.07 61.75
N TYR A 194 -13.46 -54.28 61.67
CA TYR A 194 -13.44 -53.05 60.88
C TYR A 194 -12.58 -53.36 59.66
N LYS A 195 -13.20 -53.42 58.49
CA LYS A 195 -12.47 -53.27 57.23
C LYS A 195 -11.92 -51.84 57.17
N PRO A 196 -10.72 -51.60 56.62
CA PRO A 196 -10.14 -50.28 56.57
C PRO A 196 -10.91 -49.44 55.54
N VAL A 197 -11.79 -48.58 56.05
CA VAL A 197 -12.56 -47.60 55.27
C VAL A 197 -11.63 -46.55 54.63
N GLU A 198 -10.39 -46.45 55.10
CA GLU A 198 -9.36 -45.52 54.62
C GLU A 198 -8.92 -45.83 53.18
N GLU A 199 -8.71 -47.10 52.81
CA GLU A 199 -8.32 -47.49 51.44
C GLU A 199 -9.47 -47.27 50.44
N GLU A 200 -10.72 -47.55 50.82
CA GLU A 200 -11.90 -47.30 49.95
C GLU A 200 -12.17 -45.81 49.77
N ILE A 201 -11.92 -44.96 50.79
CA ILE A 201 -12.08 -43.50 50.67
C ILE A 201 -10.98 -42.89 49.81
N GLU A 202 -9.74 -43.37 49.93
CA GLU A 202 -8.61 -42.85 49.14
C GLU A 202 -8.72 -43.25 47.67
N GLU A 203 -9.08 -44.51 47.35
CA GLU A 203 -9.35 -44.94 45.98
C GLU A 203 -10.53 -44.18 45.35
N THR A 204 -11.62 -43.96 46.10
CA THR A 204 -12.79 -43.24 45.57
C THR A 204 -12.50 -41.76 45.33
N LEU A 205 -11.72 -41.10 46.20
CA LEU A 205 -11.28 -39.72 46.02
C LEU A 205 -10.36 -39.54 44.82
N ASP A 206 -9.45 -40.48 44.58
CA ASP A 206 -8.54 -40.40 43.43
C ASP A 206 -9.26 -40.69 42.11
N LEU A 207 -10.22 -41.62 42.09
CA LEU A 207 -11.14 -41.81 40.97
C LEU A 207 -11.97 -40.56 40.66
N GLU A 208 -12.45 -39.85 41.69
CA GLU A 208 -13.25 -38.64 41.52
C GLU A 208 -12.42 -37.44 41.02
N LYS A 209 -11.17 -37.31 41.49
CA LYS A 209 -10.20 -36.32 40.97
C LYS A 209 -9.85 -36.60 39.52
N GLN A 210 -9.60 -37.87 39.18
CA GLN A 210 -9.26 -38.27 37.82
C GLN A 210 -10.42 -38.05 36.86
N LYS A 211 -11.66 -38.31 37.30
CA LYS A 211 -12.87 -38.02 36.53
C LYS A 211 -13.08 -36.51 36.31
N LYS A 212 -12.86 -35.68 37.33
CA LYS A 212 -12.89 -34.21 37.19
C LYS A 212 -11.79 -33.69 36.27
N PHE A 213 -10.60 -34.27 36.33
CA PHE A 213 -9.49 -33.91 35.44
C PHE A 213 -9.83 -34.24 33.98
N GLU A 214 -10.40 -35.41 33.70
CA GLU A 214 -10.86 -35.77 32.35
C GLU A 214 -12.00 -34.88 31.84
N GLU A 215 -12.91 -34.44 32.72
CA GLU A 215 -14.01 -33.54 32.38
C GLU A 215 -13.49 -32.14 31.99
N ILE A 216 -12.54 -31.59 32.76
CA ILE A 216 -11.87 -30.31 32.44
C ILE A 216 -11.11 -30.41 31.11
N MET A 217 -10.38 -31.51 30.89
CA MET A 217 -9.65 -31.72 29.63
C MET A 217 -10.57 -31.85 28.41
N LYS A 218 -11.80 -32.34 28.58
CA LYS A 218 -12.79 -32.42 27.48
C LYS A 218 -13.48 -31.08 27.22
N ASP A 219 -13.77 -30.30 28.25
CA ASP A 219 -14.38 -28.97 28.11
C ASP A 219 -13.40 -27.93 27.55
N GLU A 220 -12.12 -28.00 27.91
CA GLU A 220 -11.12 -27.09 27.34
C GLU A 220 -10.87 -27.35 25.84
N PHE A 221 -10.96 -28.60 25.37
CA PHE A 221 -10.79 -28.93 23.94
C PHE A 221 -12.02 -28.62 23.09
N THR A 222 -13.24 -28.61 23.65
CA THR A 222 -14.45 -28.23 22.92
C THR A 222 -14.63 -26.70 22.77
N LEU A 223 -13.90 -25.90 23.55
CA LEU A 223 -13.89 -24.44 23.46
C LEU A 223 -12.92 -23.90 22.37
N PHE A 224 -12.03 -24.75 21.87
CA PHE A 224 -11.26 -24.51 20.65
C PHE A 224 -11.97 -25.23 19.51
N GLY A 225 -12.74 -24.49 18.71
CA GLY A 225 -13.49 -25.04 17.60
C GLY A 225 -12.69 -25.96 16.68
N GLU A 226 -13.34 -27.07 16.30
CA GLU A 226 -13.04 -27.99 15.21
C GLU A 226 -11.82 -28.91 15.39
N GLU A 227 -12.05 -30.05 16.03
CA GLU A 227 -11.20 -31.24 15.89
C GLU A 227 -11.49 -31.89 14.53
N GLU A 228 -10.59 -31.68 13.56
CA GLU A 228 -10.56 -32.42 12.30
C GLU A 228 -10.29 -33.91 12.62
N THR A 229 -11.31 -34.75 12.49
CA THR A 229 -11.18 -36.20 12.60
C THR A 229 -10.40 -36.72 11.38
N LEU A 230 -9.09 -36.84 11.51
CA LEU A 230 -8.27 -37.65 10.60
C LEU A 230 -8.38 -39.12 11.01
N ASP A 231 -9.46 -39.75 10.55
CA ASP A 231 -9.57 -41.21 10.56
C ASP A 231 -8.46 -41.81 9.67
N SER A 232 -7.66 -42.63 10.32
CA SER A 232 -6.58 -43.43 9.75
C SER A 232 -7.06 -44.36 8.62
N GLU A 233 -6.53 -44.17 7.41
CA GLU A 233 -6.32 -45.26 6.44
C GLU A 233 -4.83 -45.50 6.23
N ILE A 234 -4.35 -46.56 6.87
CA ILE A 234 -3.09 -47.21 6.55
C ILE A 234 -3.26 -47.92 5.20
N LYS A 235 -2.48 -47.52 4.19
CA LYS A 235 -2.02 -48.44 3.14
C LYS A 235 -0.52 -48.24 2.94
N GLU A 236 0.22 -49.21 3.45
CA GLU A 236 1.54 -49.56 2.95
C GLU A 236 1.49 -49.71 1.42
N GLN A 237 2.47 -49.15 0.71
CA GLN A 237 3.36 -49.94 -0.14
C GLN A 237 4.41 -49.09 -0.88
N ASN A 238 5.67 -49.49 -0.65
CA ASN A 238 6.76 -49.63 -1.62
C ASN A 238 7.53 -48.39 -2.12
N LYS A 239 8.74 -48.25 -1.54
CA LYS A 239 10.05 -48.45 -2.21
C LYS A 239 10.24 -47.78 -3.59
N ILE A 240 11.21 -46.87 -3.70
CA ILE A 240 12.43 -46.96 -4.54
C ILE A 240 13.03 -45.56 -4.85
N GLU A 241 14.29 -45.43 -4.41
CA GLU A 241 15.47 -44.78 -5.00
C GLU A 241 15.55 -43.28 -5.32
N GLU A 242 16.64 -42.73 -4.79
CA GLU A 242 17.37 -41.56 -5.22
C GLU A 242 17.54 -41.50 -6.74
N THR A 243 17.32 -40.32 -7.33
CA THR A 243 18.05 -39.94 -8.55
C THR A 243 18.24 -38.42 -8.55
N THR A 244 19.41 -38.00 -8.10
CA THR A 244 20.05 -36.77 -8.55
C THR A 244 20.36 -36.88 -10.05
N MET A 245 20.06 -35.85 -10.84
CA MET A 245 20.96 -35.27 -11.87
C MET A 245 20.27 -34.11 -12.64
N PRO A 246 21.06 -33.23 -13.28
CA PRO A 246 20.87 -31.78 -13.32
C PRO A 246 20.40 -31.28 -14.69
N VAL A 247 20.09 -29.99 -14.82
CA VAL A 247 20.03 -29.34 -16.14
C VAL A 247 20.82 -28.04 -16.14
N ASN A 248 21.69 -27.99 -17.14
CA ASN A 248 22.78 -27.06 -17.39
C ASN A 248 22.39 -25.60 -17.61
N GLU A 249 23.30 -24.74 -17.19
CA GLU A 249 23.51 -23.36 -17.61
C GLU A 249 23.92 -23.28 -19.08
N THR A 250 23.59 -22.18 -19.76
CA THR A 250 24.41 -21.54 -20.82
C THR A 250 23.82 -20.15 -21.18
N PRO A 251 24.59 -19.21 -21.75
CA PRO A 251 25.00 -17.99 -21.04
C PRO A 251 24.75 -16.70 -21.85
N THR A 252 24.90 -15.52 -21.23
CA THR A 252 25.52 -14.37 -21.90
C THR A 252 25.98 -13.30 -20.90
N ASP A 253 27.30 -13.10 -20.89
CA ASP A 253 28.06 -11.89 -20.55
C ASP A 253 27.38 -10.60 -21.08
N GLU A 254 27.53 -9.38 -20.56
CA GLU A 254 28.51 -8.74 -19.66
C GLU A 254 27.92 -7.34 -19.33
N CYS A 255 27.99 -6.85 -18.09
CA CYS A 255 28.51 -5.50 -17.74
C CYS A 255 28.13 -5.03 -16.32
N GLU A 256 29.19 -4.71 -15.57
CA GLU A 256 29.30 -3.69 -14.53
C GLU A 256 28.59 -3.87 -13.16
N LYS A 257 29.38 -4.39 -12.21
CA LYS A 257 29.13 -4.28 -10.76
C LYS A 257 29.49 -2.87 -10.25
N PRO A 258 28.66 -2.24 -9.40
CA PRO A 258 29.16 -1.36 -8.35
C PRO A 258 29.43 -2.19 -7.08
N LYS A 259 30.65 -2.08 -6.54
CA LYS A 259 31.02 -2.68 -5.24
C LYS A 259 30.24 -1.99 -4.12
N LEU A 260 29.31 -2.70 -3.49
CA LEU A 260 28.77 -2.36 -2.17
C LEU A 260 29.51 -3.21 -1.13
N ASN A 261 30.37 -2.56 -0.34
CA ASN A 261 30.94 -3.14 0.86
C ASN A 261 29.82 -3.31 1.89
N LEU A 262 29.22 -4.50 1.99
CA LEU A 262 28.41 -4.87 3.15
C LEU A 262 29.35 -5.36 4.25
N SER A 263 29.37 -4.63 5.37
CA SER A 263 30.00 -5.08 6.61
C SER A 263 29.16 -6.18 7.26
N ASP A 264 29.78 -7.31 7.61
CA ASP A 264 29.18 -8.45 8.30
C ASP A 264 28.88 -8.19 9.80
N GLU A 265 28.46 -6.98 10.18
CA GLU A 265 28.11 -6.68 11.58
C GLU A 265 26.61 -6.82 11.85
N ASN A 266 26.30 -7.72 12.81
CA ASN A 266 24.96 -8.00 13.29
C ASN A 266 24.26 -6.71 13.80
N PRO A 267 23.10 -6.32 13.24
CA PRO A 267 22.42 -5.07 13.54
C PRO A 267 21.85 -4.97 14.97
N PHE A 268 21.78 -6.08 15.71
CA PHE A 268 21.19 -6.12 17.06
C PHE A 268 22.19 -5.84 18.20
N LYS A 269 23.48 -5.64 17.90
CA LYS A 269 24.53 -5.41 18.91
C LYS A 269 24.42 -4.08 19.67
N ARG A 270 23.60 -3.13 19.19
CA ARG A 270 23.42 -1.81 19.80
C ARG A 270 22.43 -1.80 20.97
N PHE A 271 21.65 -2.86 21.17
CA PHE A 271 20.58 -2.90 22.17
C PHE A 271 20.97 -3.55 23.51
N SER A 272 22.23 -3.97 23.69
CA SER A 272 22.61 -4.83 24.84
C SER A 272 23.42 -4.15 25.94
N LYS A 273 23.46 -2.81 26.03
CA LYS A 273 24.21 -2.13 27.11
C LYS A 273 23.41 -0.99 27.71
N GLU A 274 22.48 -1.31 28.60
CA GLU A 274 22.03 -0.39 29.65
C GLU A 274 21.28 -1.18 30.73
N TYR A 275 22.03 -1.88 31.58
CA TYR A 275 21.65 -2.18 32.97
C TYR A 275 22.94 -2.55 33.71
N LYS A 276 23.64 -1.53 34.22
CA LYS A 276 24.52 -1.71 35.38
C LYS A 276 23.88 -0.98 36.54
N LYS A 277 23.52 -1.74 37.58
CA LYS A 277 23.14 -1.23 38.89
C LYS A 277 24.32 -0.47 39.48
N GLU A 278 24.05 0.70 40.05
CA GLU A 278 24.96 1.44 40.93
C GLU A 278 24.98 0.74 42.30
N ASP A 279 26.19 0.58 42.86
CA ASP A 279 26.43 0.23 44.27
C ASP A 279 26.49 1.52 45.11
#